data_AF-A0A1U9YZM6-F1
#
_entry.id   AF-A0A1U9YZM6-F1
#
_cell.length_a   1.000
_cell.length_b   1.000
_cell.length_c   1.000
_cell.angle_alpha   90.00
_cell.angle_beta   90.00
_cell.angle_gamma   90.00
#
_symmetry.space_group_name_H-M   'P 1'
#
loop_
_entity.id
_entity.type
_entity.pdbx_description
1 polymer ?
#
loop_
_entity_poly.entity_id
_entity_poly.type
_entity_poly.pdbx_seq_one_letter_code
_entity_poly.pdbx_strand_id
1 'polypeptide(L)'
;MTHPYSVGPYTPGHPWYYLLGGEVLSPKVIRFEAKLNGYQGYRANEILAIAALAEPQRTRRLRQIREEVLLTLRADISRYREVVRELHRHRKETEGRSVPSCSAPVHTSVSLKHNHIYNDFAHLLLLDSIPEQIDLFHYED
;
A
#
# COMPACT_ATOMS: atom_id res chain seq x y z
N MET A 1 11.59 -11.13 -15.10
CA MET A 1 10.63 -10.06 -15.49
C MET A 1 11.07 -8.80 -14.80
N THR A 2 11.39 -7.74 -15.53
CA THR A 2 11.70 -6.42 -14.98
C THR A 2 10.40 -5.75 -14.55
N HIS A 3 10.31 -5.33 -13.29
CA HIS A 3 9.17 -4.54 -12.80
C HIS A 3 9.07 -3.26 -13.65
N PRO A 4 7.89 -2.85 -14.14
CA PRO A 4 7.79 -1.69 -15.05
C PRO A 4 8.31 -0.37 -14.46
N TYR A 5 8.49 -0.33 -13.13
CA TYR A 5 8.94 0.82 -12.36
C TYR A 5 10.24 0.51 -11.61
N SER A 6 11.22 -0.11 -12.26
CA SER A 6 12.54 -0.36 -11.66
C SER A 6 13.59 0.67 -12.10
N VAL A 7 14.42 1.13 -11.17
CA VAL A 7 15.67 1.81 -11.46
C VAL A 7 16.81 0.89 -11.05
N GLY A 8 17.47 0.28 -12.03
CA GLY A 8 18.41 -0.82 -11.78
C GLY A 8 17.69 -1.99 -11.08
N PRO A 9 18.23 -2.53 -9.96
CA PRO A 9 17.58 -3.60 -9.21
C PRO A 9 16.52 -3.10 -8.19
N TYR A 10 16.27 -1.80 -8.11
CA TYR A 10 15.39 -1.22 -7.08
C TYR A 10 14.00 -0.91 -7.60
N THR A 11 12.98 -1.25 -6.81
CA THR A 11 11.57 -0.94 -7.04
C THR A 11 11.13 0.21 -6.12
N PRO A 12 9.93 0.79 -6.31
CA PRO A 12 9.44 1.93 -5.51
C PRO A 12 9.34 1.64 -4.02
N GLY A 13 9.35 0.36 -3.62
CA GLY A 13 9.42 -0.04 -2.22
C GLY A 13 10.79 0.09 -1.56
N HIS A 14 11.83 0.47 -2.31
CA HIS A 14 13.20 0.58 -1.81
C HIS A 14 13.71 2.04 -1.85
N PRO A 15 14.41 2.54 -0.81
CA PRO A 15 14.89 3.93 -0.79
C PRO A 15 15.78 4.30 -1.98
N TRP A 16 16.63 3.37 -2.43
CA TRP A 16 17.57 3.64 -3.53
C TRP A 16 16.86 3.87 -4.87
N TYR A 17 15.63 3.39 -5.05
CA TYR A 17 14.84 3.75 -6.23
C TYR A 17 14.66 5.26 -6.33
N TYR A 18 14.31 5.93 -5.23
CA TYR A 18 14.11 7.38 -5.23
C TYR A 18 15.42 8.17 -5.25
N LEU A 19 16.47 7.64 -4.62
CA LEU A 19 17.84 8.20 -4.66
C LEU A 19 18.36 8.26 -6.10
N LEU A 20 18.10 7.21 -6.88
CA LEU A 20 18.51 7.09 -8.29
C LEU A 20 17.54 7.76 -9.27
N GLY A 21 16.61 8.58 -8.79
CA GLY A 21 15.72 9.37 -9.64
C GLY A 21 14.43 8.68 -10.07
N GLY A 22 14.06 7.55 -9.47
CA GLY A 22 12.82 6.83 -9.78
C GLY A 22 11.56 7.69 -9.69
N GLU A 23 10.58 7.36 -10.52
CA GLU A 23 9.31 8.07 -10.62
C GLU A 23 8.45 7.90 -9.35
N VAL A 24 7.81 8.98 -8.92
CA VAL A 24 6.81 8.93 -7.84
C VAL A 24 5.50 8.38 -8.39
N LEU A 25 5.11 7.18 -7.94
CA LEU A 25 3.87 6.55 -8.39
C LEU A 25 2.64 7.17 -7.73
N SER A 26 1.57 7.32 -8.51
CA SER A 26 0.27 7.74 -7.99
C SER A 26 -0.43 6.60 -7.25
N PRO A 27 -1.33 6.87 -6.28
CA PRO A 27 -2.09 5.82 -5.60
C PRO A 27 -2.86 4.88 -6.54
N LYS A 28 -3.32 5.39 -7.71
CA LYS A 28 -3.99 4.57 -8.72
C LYS A 28 -3.04 3.53 -9.33
N VAL A 29 -1.80 3.92 -9.61
CA VAL A 29 -0.77 3.01 -10.12
C VAL A 29 -0.38 2.00 -9.03
N ILE A 30 -0.16 2.45 -7.80
CA ILE A 30 0.19 1.56 -6.67
C ILE A 30 -0.90 0.48 -6.47
N ARG A 31 -2.19 0.87 -6.53
CA ARG A 31 -3.32 -0.07 -6.47
C ARG A 31 -3.30 -1.08 -7.63
N PHE A 32 -3.01 -0.62 -8.83
CA PHE A 32 -2.95 -1.47 -10.02
C PHE A 32 -1.81 -2.49 -9.91
N GLU A 33 -0.63 -2.06 -9.47
CA GLU A 33 0.51 -2.94 -9.22
C GLU A 33 0.19 -3.99 -8.15
N ALA A 34 -0.44 -3.57 -7.03
CA ALA A 34 -0.85 -4.51 -5.98
C ALA A 34 -1.79 -5.60 -6.53
N LYS A 35 -2.73 -5.20 -7.39
CA LYS A 35 -3.65 -6.14 -8.06
C LYS A 35 -2.94 -7.09 -9.02
N LEU A 36 -2.05 -6.58 -9.86
CA LEU A 36 -1.37 -7.40 -10.87
C LEU A 36 -0.41 -8.42 -10.27
N ASN A 37 0.31 -8.04 -9.22
CA ASN A 37 1.31 -8.91 -8.59
C ASN A 37 0.71 -10.00 -7.69
N GLY A 38 -0.61 -9.96 -7.44
CA GLY A 38 -1.30 -10.96 -6.61
C GLY A 38 -0.85 -10.98 -5.14
N TYR A 39 -0.11 -9.96 -4.69
CA TYR A 39 0.29 -9.84 -3.30
C TYR A 39 -0.93 -9.56 -2.42
N GLN A 40 -1.06 -10.29 -1.32
CA GLN A 40 -2.23 -10.23 -0.43
C GLN A 40 -2.01 -9.42 0.85
N GLY A 41 -0.82 -8.85 1.03
CA GLY A 41 -0.49 -8.06 2.22
C GLY A 41 -0.11 -8.91 3.44
N TYR A 42 0.50 -8.28 4.43
CA TYR A 42 0.98 -9.00 5.62
C TYR A 42 -0.14 -9.58 6.51
N ARG A 43 -1.36 -9.03 6.45
CA ARG A 43 -2.55 -9.51 7.19
C ARG A 43 -3.29 -10.63 6.48
N ALA A 44 -2.79 -11.16 5.36
CA ALA A 44 -3.52 -12.15 4.56
C ALA A 44 -4.02 -13.35 5.37
N ASN A 45 -3.15 -13.94 6.20
CA ASN A 45 -3.49 -15.08 7.05
C ASN A 45 -4.58 -14.75 8.09
N GLU A 46 -4.50 -13.56 8.68
CA GLU A 46 -5.51 -13.08 9.65
C GLU A 46 -6.88 -12.91 8.97
N ILE A 47 -6.90 -12.25 7.80
CA ILE A 47 -8.11 -12.02 7.02
C ILE A 47 -8.76 -13.35 6.62
N LEU A 48 -7.96 -14.31 6.13
CA LEU A 48 -8.45 -15.63 5.74
C LEU A 48 -8.96 -16.45 6.93
N ALA A 49 -8.29 -16.38 8.09
CA ALA A 49 -8.75 -17.04 9.31
C ALA A 49 -10.09 -16.48 9.79
N ILE A 50 -10.27 -15.16 9.71
CA ILE A 50 -11.54 -14.51 10.05
C ILE A 50 -12.64 -14.85 9.03
N ALA A 51 -12.30 -14.96 7.75
CA ALA A 51 -13.24 -15.33 6.70
C ALA A 51 -13.84 -16.74 6.88
N ALA A 52 -13.17 -17.61 7.65
CA ALA A 52 -13.63 -18.96 7.98
C ALA A 52 -14.52 -19.04 9.24
N LEU A 53 -14.75 -17.93 9.94
CA LEU A 53 -15.64 -17.91 11.11
C LEU A 53 -17.11 -18.06 10.69
N ALA A 54 -17.95 -18.49 11.64
CA ALA A 54 -19.40 -18.48 11.45
C ALA A 54 -19.98 -17.05 11.57
N GLU A 55 -21.12 -16.82 10.93
CA GLU A 55 -21.89 -15.59 11.13
C GLU A 55 -22.50 -15.55 12.54
N PRO A 56 -22.64 -14.36 13.16
CA PRO A 56 -22.36 -13.02 12.62
C PRO A 56 -20.91 -12.53 12.87
N GLN A 57 -20.04 -13.35 13.48
CA GLN A 57 -18.69 -12.93 13.89
C GLN A 57 -17.81 -12.62 12.69
N ARG A 58 -17.91 -13.46 11.65
CA ARG A 58 -17.23 -13.28 10.37
C ARG A 58 -17.47 -11.90 9.79
N THR A 59 -18.73 -11.54 9.51
CA THR A 59 -19.07 -10.24 8.92
C THR A 59 -18.62 -9.08 9.79
N ARG A 60 -18.86 -9.13 11.11
CA ARG A 60 -18.46 -8.05 12.01
C ARG A 60 -16.95 -7.81 12.00
N ARG A 61 -16.14 -8.87 12.07
CA ARG A 61 -14.68 -8.74 12.09
C ARG A 61 -14.10 -8.34 10.74
N LEU A 62 -14.62 -8.85 9.62
CA LEU A 62 -14.18 -8.42 8.29
C LEU A 62 -14.47 -6.92 8.06
N ARG A 63 -15.62 -6.42 8.56
CA ARG A 63 -15.94 -4.98 8.53
C ARG A 63 -14.96 -4.15 9.36
N GLN A 64 -14.64 -4.59 10.58
CA GLN A 64 -13.64 -3.92 11.43
C GLN A 64 -12.28 -3.81 10.74
N ILE A 65 -11.77 -4.90 10.16
CA ILE A 65 -10.51 -4.88 9.41
C ILE A 65 -10.59 -3.91 8.23
N ARG A 66 -11.69 -3.93 7.46
CA ARG A 66 -11.87 -3.01 6.34
C ARG A 66 -11.84 -1.55 6.79
N GLU A 67 -12.50 -1.22 7.89
CA GLU A 67 -12.52 0.13 8.46
C GLU A 67 -11.12 0.57 8.91
N GLU A 68 -10.37 -0.29 9.60
CA GLU A 68 -8.97 -0.06 10.00
C GLU A 68 -8.09 0.22 8.77
N VAL A 69 -8.13 -0.65 7.76
CA VAL A 69 -7.32 -0.52 6.54
C VAL A 69 -7.69 0.75 5.76
N LEU A 70 -8.98 1.10 5.69
CA LEU A 70 -9.39 2.36 5.05
C LEU A 70 -8.89 3.59 5.80
N LEU A 71 -8.85 3.54 7.13
CA LEU A 71 -8.32 4.61 7.97
C LEU A 71 -6.81 4.78 7.76
N THR A 72 -6.04 3.69 7.81
CA THR A 72 -4.59 3.71 7.59
C THR A 72 -4.26 4.18 6.18
N LEU A 73 -4.98 3.68 5.16
CA LEU A 73 -4.76 4.05 3.77
C LEU A 73 -4.96 5.55 3.55
N ARG A 74 -6.00 6.15 4.13
CA ARG A 74 -6.24 7.60 4.03
C ARG A 74 -5.13 8.41 4.70
N ALA A 75 -4.68 7.98 5.88
CA ALA A 75 -3.59 8.62 6.59
C ALA A 75 -2.27 8.51 5.81
N ASP A 76 -1.95 7.33 5.28
CA ASP A 76 -0.72 7.07 4.55
C ASP A 76 -0.71 7.74 3.18
N ILE A 77 -1.83 7.83 2.45
CA ILE A 77 -1.91 8.65 1.23
C ILE A 77 -1.66 10.13 1.55
N SER A 78 -2.21 10.64 2.65
CA SER A 78 -2.00 12.03 3.04
C SER A 78 -0.54 12.30 3.34
N ARG A 79 0.08 11.44 4.16
CA ARG A 79 1.51 11.54 4.50
C ARG A 79 2.42 11.31 3.28
N TYR A 80 2.06 10.40 2.39
CA TYR A 80 2.79 10.14 1.14
C TYR A 80 2.87 11.40 0.28
N ARG A 81 1.76 12.15 0.13
CA ARG A 81 1.76 13.42 -0.61
C ARG A 81 2.70 14.45 -0.01
N GLU A 82 2.81 14.51 1.33
CA GLU A 82 3.74 15.42 2.01
C GLU A 82 5.19 15.04 1.70
N VAL A 83 5.58 13.78 1.94
CA VAL A 83 6.96 13.33 1.73
C VAL A 83 7.37 13.34 0.25
N VAL A 84 6.42 13.20 -0.68
CA VAL A 84 6.65 13.40 -2.12
C VAL A 84 6.99 14.85 -2.45
N ARG A 85 6.29 15.82 -1.85
CA ARG A 85 6.63 17.24 -2.03
C ARG A 85 8.02 17.54 -1.46
N GLU A 86 8.35 16.95 -0.31
CA GLU A 86 9.69 17.04 0.26
C GLU A 86 10.74 16.44 -0.68
N LEU A 87 10.46 15.28 -1.30
CA LEU A 87 11.34 14.65 -2.28
C LEU A 87 11.56 15.54 -3.50
N HIS A 88 10.50 16.14 -4.05
CA HIS A 88 10.62 17.06 -5.18
C HIS A 88 11.46 18.29 -4.84
N ARG A 89 11.25 18.87 -3.65
CA ARG A 89 12.08 19.98 -3.16
C ARG A 89 13.54 19.54 -3.00
N HIS A 90 13.79 18.38 -2.39
CA HIS A 90 15.12 17.82 -2.21
C HIS A 90 15.84 17.62 -3.55
N ARG A 91 15.15 17.06 -4.56
CA ARG A 91 15.71 16.88 -5.92
C ARG A 91 16.12 18.21 -6.54
N LYS A 92 15.29 19.24 -6.41
CA LYS A 92 15.60 20.59 -6.92
C LYS A 92 16.79 21.23 -6.20
N GLU A 93 16.87 21.09 -4.88
CA GLU A 93 17.97 21.66 -4.06
C GLU A 93 19.32 20.96 -4.30
N THR A 94 19.28 19.70 -4.71
CA THR A 94 20.46 18.86 -4.97
C THR A 94 20.79 18.70 -6.44
N GLU A 95 20.07 19.37 -7.33
CA GLU A 95 20.30 19.33 -8.76
C GLU A 95 21.74 19.72 -9.12
N GLY A 96 22.39 18.93 -9.98
CA GLY A 96 23.78 19.12 -10.38
C GLY A 96 24.83 18.79 -9.31
N ARG A 97 24.43 18.35 -8.11
CA ARG A 97 25.36 17.86 -7.07
C ARG A 97 25.58 16.37 -7.20
N SER A 98 26.76 15.88 -6.83
CA SER A 98 27.00 14.44 -6.72
C SER A 98 26.03 13.83 -5.72
N VAL A 99 25.27 12.83 -6.14
CA VAL A 99 24.35 12.10 -5.27
C VAL A 99 25.17 11.45 -4.15
N PRO A 100 24.89 11.75 -2.85
CA PRO A 100 25.59 11.10 -1.75
C PRO A 100 25.41 9.58 -1.83
N SER A 101 26.43 8.81 -1.42
CA SER A 101 26.34 7.34 -1.44
C SER A 101 25.32 6.76 -0.44
N CYS A 102 24.74 7.59 0.44
CA CYS A 102 23.73 7.19 1.41
C CYS A 102 22.34 7.78 1.09
N SER A 103 21.29 6.99 1.35
CA SER A 103 19.91 7.45 1.16
C SER A 103 19.52 8.48 2.22
N ALA A 104 19.26 9.71 1.80
CA ALA A 104 18.65 10.73 2.66
C ALA A 104 17.32 10.25 3.28
N PRO A 105 16.93 10.75 4.47
CA PRO A 105 15.69 10.35 5.16
C PRO A 105 14.43 10.47 4.30
N VAL A 106 14.42 11.41 3.34
CA VAL A 106 13.30 11.62 2.41
C VAL A 106 13.08 10.39 1.51
N HIS A 107 14.15 9.76 1.00
CA HIS A 107 14.04 8.59 0.13
C HIS A 107 13.41 7.40 0.88
N THR A 108 13.86 7.16 2.11
CA THR A 108 13.31 6.13 2.99
C THR A 108 11.85 6.42 3.37
N SER A 109 11.53 7.68 3.65
CA SER A 109 10.17 8.08 4.02
C SER A 109 9.18 7.83 2.88
N VAL A 110 9.56 8.18 1.64
CA VAL A 110 8.72 7.89 0.46
C VAL A 110 8.56 6.39 0.25
N SER A 111 9.64 5.60 0.32
CA SER A 111 9.55 4.14 0.11
C SER A 111 8.72 3.43 1.17
N LEU A 112 8.82 3.84 2.44
CA LEU A 112 7.99 3.29 3.51
C LEU A 112 6.51 3.61 3.27
N LYS A 113 6.18 4.86 2.94
CA LYS A 113 4.78 5.23 2.66
C LYS A 113 4.23 4.59 1.40
N HIS A 114 5.04 4.39 0.37
CA HIS A 114 4.69 3.55 -0.76
C HIS A 114 4.32 2.13 -0.30
N ASN A 115 5.18 1.47 0.49
CA ASN A 115 4.96 0.09 0.95
C ASN A 115 3.71 -0.06 1.81
N HIS A 116 3.40 0.93 2.64
CA HIS A 116 2.19 0.93 3.44
C HIS A 116 0.94 0.99 2.55
N ILE A 117 0.88 1.97 1.63
CA ILE A 117 -0.23 2.11 0.67
C ILE A 117 -0.40 0.83 -0.16
N TYR A 118 0.71 0.23 -0.60
CA TYR A 118 0.70 -1.03 -1.34
C TYR A 118 0.11 -2.19 -0.53
N ASN A 119 0.48 -2.31 0.75
CA ASN A 119 -0.08 -3.31 1.67
C ASN A 119 -1.57 -3.09 1.91
N ASP A 120 -1.99 -1.85 2.16
CA ASP A 120 -3.40 -1.54 2.42
C ASP A 120 -4.27 -1.83 1.19
N PHE A 121 -3.79 -1.52 -0.03
CA PHE A 121 -4.47 -1.94 -1.25
C PHE A 121 -4.53 -3.46 -1.39
N ALA A 122 -3.46 -4.19 -1.04
CA ALA A 122 -3.45 -5.64 -1.07
C ALA A 122 -4.48 -6.25 -0.09
N HIS A 123 -4.60 -5.71 1.12
CA HIS A 123 -5.62 -6.14 2.08
C HIS A 123 -7.04 -5.86 1.57
N LEU A 124 -7.29 -4.66 1.02
CA LEU A 124 -8.60 -4.33 0.45
C LEU A 124 -8.97 -5.24 -0.72
N LEU A 125 -8.02 -5.55 -1.60
CA LEU A 125 -8.22 -6.48 -2.71
C LEU A 125 -8.56 -7.89 -2.21
N LEU A 126 -7.88 -8.37 -1.16
CA LEU A 126 -8.19 -9.65 -0.52
C LEU A 126 -9.60 -9.62 0.10
N LEU A 127 -9.93 -8.58 0.86
CA LEU A 127 -11.26 -8.40 1.45
C LEU A 127 -12.37 -8.34 0.39
N ASP A 128 -12.13 -7.69 -0.75
CA ASP A 128 -13.07 -7.61 -1.88
C ASP A 128 -13.25 -8.98 -2.59
N SER A 129 -12.28 -9.89 -2.44
CA SER A 129 -12.35 -11.24 -3.04
C SER A 129 -13.11 -12.26 -2.19
N ILE A 130 -13.36 -11.95 -0.91
CA ILE A 130 -14.08 -12.83 0.00
C ILE A 130 -15.59 -12.75 -0.34
N PRO A 131 -16.26 -13.87 -0.65
CA PRO A 131 -17.69 -13.87 -0.98
C PRO A 131 -18.53 -13.35 0.19
N GLU A 132 -19.55 -12.55 -0.08
CA GLU A 132 -20.55 -12.22 0.92
C GLU A 132 -21.42 -13.46 1.22
N GLN A 133 -21.66 -13.74 2.50
CA GLN A 133 -22.60 -14.78 2.90
C GLN A 133 -23.98 -14.14 3.03
N ILE A 134 -24.93 -14.58 2.21
CA ILE A 134 -26.32 -14.13 2.28
C ILE A 134 -26.90 -14.61 3.61
N ASP A 135 -27.53 -13.69 4.34
CA ASP A 135 -28.30 -14.04 5.53
C ASP A 135 -29.56 -14.78 5.09
N LEU A 136 -29.65 -16.07 5.42
CA LEU A 136 -30.80 -16.91 5.09
C LEU A 136 -32.00 -16.64 6.01
N PHE A 137 -31.82 -15.86 7.08
CA PHE A 137 -32.83 -15.63 8.10
C PHE A 137 -32.98 -14.13 8.40
N HIS A 138 -33.44 -13.37 7.41
CA HIS A 138 -34.00 -12.05 7.66
C HIS A 138 -35.25 -12.19 8.55
N TYR A 139 -35.08 -12.09 9.88
CA TYR A 139 -36.19 -11.81 10.77
C TYR A 139 -36.42 -10.30 10.77
N GLU A 140 -37.52 -9.87 10.14
CA GLU A 140 -38.12 -8.56 10.39
C GLU A 140 -38.73 -8.61 11.79
N ASP A 141 -38.26 -7.73 12.69
CA ASP A 141 -38.92 -7.39 13.95
C ASP A 141 -40.05 -6.38 13.70
#